data_AF-A0AAW9W7M1-F1
#
_entry.id   AF-A0AAW9W7M1-F1
#
_cell.length_a   1.000
_cell.length_b   1.000
_cell.length_c   1.000
_cell.angle_alpha   90.00
_cell.angle_beta   90.00
_cell.angle_gamma   90.00
#
_symmetry.space_group_name_H-M   'P 1'
#
loop_
_entity.id
_entity.type
_entity.pdbx_description
1 polymer ?
#
loop_
_entity_poly.entity_id
_entity_poly.type
_entity_poly.pdbx_seq_one_letter_code
_entity_poly.pdbx_strand_id
1 'polypeptide(L)'
;LDAYGTSVYTHEMVHNSDSAIYFEGNGRREGLGAELYALGLLQSVDSVNSHILALNTLYKAEKDDLNRLHTYNPVERFDSDEALQSYMHGSYDVMYTLDAMEAKAILAQNNDVKKKWFRKIENYYVRDTRHNKDTHAGNKVRPLTDEEVANLTSLNSLIDNDIINRRSYDDNREYKRNGYYTISMFSPVYAALSNSKGAPGDIMFRKIAYELLAEKGYHKGFLPYVSNQYGAEAFASGSKTFSSWHGRDVALVTDDLVFKKVFNG
;
A
#
# COMPACT_ATOMS: atom_id res chain seq x y z
N LEU A 1 -9.48 11.13 -26.89
CA LEU A 1 -9.39 11.15 -25.41
C LEU A 1 -7.92 11.02 -25.08
N ASP A 2 -7.37 11.92 -24.26
CA ASP A 2 -5.98 11.84 -23.83
C ASP A 2 -5.82 10.84 -22.66
N ALA A 3 -4.58 10.44 -22.38
CA ALA A 3 -4.30 9.45 -21.33
C ALA A 3 -4.62 9.99 -19.93
N TYR A 4 -4.55 11.31 -19.74
CA TYR A 4 -4.92 11.97 -18.49
C TYR A 4 -6.42 11.87 -18.18
N GLY A 5 -7.29 12.24 -19.12
CA GLY A 5 -8.75 12.11 -18.96
C GLY A 5 -9.19 10.67 -18.75
N THR A 6 -8.45 9.73 -19.32
CA THR A 6 -8.63 8.28 -19.18
C THR A 6 -8.26 7.81 -17.75
N SER A 7 -7.19 8.34 -17.18
CA SER A 7 -6.79 8.11 -15.79
C SER A 7 -7.82 8.68 -14.79
N VAL A 8 -8.30 9.92 -15.00
CA VAL A 8 -9.38 10.52 -14.18
C VAL A 8 -10.67 9.69 -14.28
N TYR A 9 -11.05 9.22 -15.46
CA TYR A 9 -12.21 8.33 -15.61
C TYR A 9 -12.07 7.08 -14.72
N THR A 10 -10.92 6.40 -14.72
CA THR A 10 -10.74 5.22 -13.86
C THR A 10 -10.77 5.56 -12.38
N HIS A 11 -10.28 6.74 -11.98
CA HIS A 11 -10.34 7.22 -10.61
C HIS A 11 -11.79 7.30 -10.11
N GLU A 12 -12.65 7.99 -10.86
CA GLU A 12 -14.06 8.13 -10.50
C GLU A 12 -14.82 6.80 -10.58
N MET A 13 -14.46 5.93 -11.53
CA MET A 13 -15.04 4.59 -11.62
C MET A 13 -14.71 3.72 -10.41
N VAL A 14 -13.51 3.87 -9.82
CA VAL A 14 -13.17 3.22 -8.55
C VAL A 14 -14.07 3.74 -7.44
N HIS A 15 -14.22 5.06 -7.29
CA HIS A 15 -15.11 5.62 -6.26
C HIS A 15 -16.53 5.09 -6.32
N ASN A 16 -17.05 4.92 -7.54
CA ASN A 16 -18.40 4.43 -7.78
C ASN A 16 -18.54 2.90 -7.62
N SER A 17 -17.48 2.14 -7.86
CA SER A 17 -17.59 0.68 -8.04
C SER A 17 -16.79 -0.14 -7.03
N ASP A 18 -15.96 0.47 -6.19
CA ASP A 18 -15.05 -0.27 -5.30
C ASP A 18 -15.78 -1.25 -4.39
N SER A 19 -16.85 -0.80 -3.74
CA SER A 19 -17.53 -1.57 -2.70
C SER A 19 -18.35 -2.73 -3.27
N ALA A 20 -18.94 -2.54 -4.45
CA ALA A 20 -19.87 -3.49 -5.05
C ALA A 20 -19.22 -4.42 -6.09
N ILE A 21 -18.26 -3.91 -6.86
CA ILE A 21 -17.67 -4.62 -7.99
C ILE A 21 -16.25 -5.07 -7.67
N TYR A 22 -15.32 -4.14 -7.41
CA TYR A 22 -13.93 -4.52 -7.11
C TYR A 22 -13.85 -5.38 -5.83
N PHE A 23 -14.59 -5.02 -4.79
CA PHE A 23 -14.59 -5.76 -3.52
C PHE A 23 -15.69 -6.81 -3.42
N GLU A 24 -16.36 -7.13 -4.53
CA GLU A 24 -17.36 -8.22 -4.62
C GLU A 24 -18.48 -8.11 -3.56
N GLY A 25 -18.90 -6.88 -3.27
CA GLY A 25 -19.96 -6.60 -2.30
C GLY A 25 -19.52 -6.65 -0.83
N ASN A 26 -18.26 -6.96 -0.54
CA ASN A 26 -17.74 -6.94 0.84
C ASN A 26 -17.63 -5.51 1.39
N GLY A 27 -17.61 -4.49 0.53
CA GLY A 27 -17.44 -3.09 0.92
C GLY A 27 -16.02 -2.74 1.37
N ARG A 28 -15.78 -1.44 1.56
CA ARG A 28 -14.49 -0.91 2.04
C ARG A 28 -14.20 -1.38 3.47
N ARG A 29 -12.94 -1.72 3.74
CA ARG A 29 -12.45 -2.00 5.10
C ARG A 29 -12.57 -0.75 5.98
N GLU A 30 -13.12 -0.92 7.19
CA GLU A 30 -13.43 0.19 8.11
C GLU A 30 -12.20 1.06 8.40
N GLY A 31 -12.45 2.37 8.43
CA GLY A 31 -11.45 3.40 8.60
C GLY A 31 -10.86 3.87 7.28
N LEU A 32 -10.79 3.08 6.21
CA LEU A 32 -10.16 3.51 4.95
C LEU A 32 -11.15 4.29 4.08
N GLY A 33 -10.74 5.48 3.64
CA GLY A 33 -11.57 6.35 2.81
C GLY A 33 -11.47 6.04 1.32
N ALA A 34 -12.36 6.63 0.53
CA ALA A 34 -12.50 6.37 -0.90
C ALA A 34 -11.24 6.71 -1.73
N GLU A 35 -10.60 7.86 -1.46
CA GLU A 35 -9.41 8.33 -2.19
C GLU A 35 -8.23 7.39 -2.08
N LEU A 36 -8.16 6.66 -0.96
CA LEU A 36 -7.12 5.67 -0.76
C LEU A 36 -7.21 4.51 -1.76
N TYR A 37 -8.42 4.11 -2.14
CA TYR A 37 -8.63 3.00 -3.08
C TYR A 37 -8.49 3.42 -4.54
N ALA A 38 -8.70 4.70 -4.85
CA ALA A 38 -8.54 5.23 -6.20
C ALA A 38 -7.05 5.49 -6.52
N LEU A 39 -6.54 6.69 -6.21
CA LEU A 39 -5.18 7.07 -6.59
C LEU A 39 -4.14 6.18 -5.88
N GLY A 40 -3.27 5.57 -6.68
CA GLY A 40 -2.18 4.73 -6.19
C GLY A 40 -2.59 3.31 -5.81
N LEU A 41 -3.82 2.87 -6.11
CA LEU A 41 -4.25 1.49 -5.91
C LEU A 41 -5.04 0.90 -7.10
N LEU A 42 -6.26 1.37 -7.38
CA LEU A 42 -7.09 0.79 -8.45
C LEU A 42 -7.24 1.69 -9.68
N GLN A 43 -6.88 2.98 -9.57
CA GLN A 43 -6.82 3.89 -10.70
C GLN A 43 -5.72 3.43 -11.68
N SER A 44 -6.03 3.49 -12.99
CA SER A 44 -5.03 3.22 -14.03
C SER A 44 -3.96 4.31 -14.05
N VAL A 45 -2.71 3.93 -14.32
CA VAL A 45 -1.66 4.92 -14.60
C VAL A 45 -2.05 5.82 -15.78
N ASP A 46 -1.75 7.10 -15.66
CA ASP A 46 -1.94 8.11 -16.72
C ASP A 46 -0.89 8.01 -17.84
N SER A 47 0.21 7.31 -17.58
CA SER A 47 1.25 6.98 -18.56
C SER A 47 1.89 5.64 -18.23
N VAL A 48 2.20 4.83 -19.25
CA VAL A 48 2.96 3.58 -19.07
C VAL A 48 4.43 3.81 -18.69
N ASN A 49 4.89 5.06 -18.71
CA ASN A 49 6.22 5.47 -18.26
C ASN A 49 6.19 6.00 -16.81
N SER A 50 5.05 5.94 -16.13
CA SER A 50 4.89 6.45 -14.76
C SER A 50 5.70 5.63 -13.76
N HIS A 51 6.42 6.31 -12.86
CA HIS A 51 7.26 5.67 -11.83
C HIS A 51 6.45 5.25 -10.58
N ILE A 52 5.11 5.34 -10.63
CA ILE A 52 4.25 4.92 -9.53
C ILE A 52 3.95 3.43 -9.66
N LEU A 53 3.88 2.74 -8.52
CA LEU A 53 3.39 1.38 -8.46
C LEU A 53 1.87 1.39 -8.60
N ALA A 54 1.41 1.09 -9.81
CA ALA A 54 0.01 0.89 -10.16
C ALA A 54 -0.09 0.02 -11.41
N LEU A 55 -1.31 -0.19 -11.89
CA LEU A 55 -1.58 -0.96 -13.10
C LEU A 55 -1.96 0.00 -14.24
N ASN A 56 -1.52 -0.28 -15.46
CA ASN A 56 -2.24 0.21 -16.64
C ASN A 56 -3.38 -0.77 -16.89
N THR A 57 -4.64 -0.34 -16.80
CA THR A 57 -5.80 -1.23 -16.99
C THR A 57 -6.64 -0.84 -18.20
N LEU A 58 -6.32 0.24 -18.90
CA LEU A 58 -7.28 0.88 -19.81
C LEU A 58 -6.82 1.02 -21.25
N TYR A 59 -5.55 1.37 -21.52
CA TYR A 59 -5.12 1.71 -22.89
C TYR A 59 -3.91 0.92 -23.35
N LYS A 60 -3.78 0.81 -24.68
CA LYS A 60 -2.58 0.29 -25.33
C LYS A 60 -1.53 1.38 -25.49
N ALA A 61 -0.27 1.02 -25.34
CA ALA A 61 0.87 1.89 -25.59
C ALA A 61 1.86 1.24 -26.56
N GLU A 62 2.88 2.00 -26.97
CA GLU A 62 3.98 1.48 -27.77
C GLU A 62 4.72 0.38 -27.00
N LYS A 63 4.79 -0.82 -27.60
CA LYS A 63 5.33 -2.00 -26.94
C LYS A 63 6.82 -1.86 -26.61
N ASP A 64 7.55 -1.28 -27.55
CA ASP A 64 9.03 -1.24 -27.56
C ASP A 64 9.59 0.12 -27.10
N ASP A 65 8.77 0.97 -26.45
CA ASP A 65 9.29 2.18 -25.77
C ASP A 65 10.25 1.76 -24.64
N LEU A 66 11.49 2.25 -24.71
CA LEU A 66 12.54 1.96 -23.73
C LEU A 66 12.27 2.60 -22.36
N ASN A 67 11.36 3.57 -22.28
CA ASN A 67 10.96 4.23 -21.03
C ASN A 67 9.74 3.56 -20.38
N ARG A 68 9.19 2.50 -20.99
CA ARG A 68 7.98 1.84 -20.52
C ARG A 68 8.24 1.04 -19.24
N LEU A 69 7.42 1.30 -18.23
CA LEU A 69 7.44 0.63 -16.93
C LEU A 69 6.20 -0.24 -16.68
N HIS A 70 5.10 0.02 -17.38
CA HIS A 70 3.83 -0.70 -17.23
C HIS A 70 3.52 -1.58 -18.44
N THR A 71 2.54 -2.48 -18.31
CA THR A 71 2.07 -3.27 -19.46
C THR A 71 1.64 -2.38 -20.63
N TYR A 72 2.05 -2.76 -21.84
CA TYR A 72 1.66 -2.04 -23.06
C TYR A 72 0.25 -2.41 -23.54
N ASN A 73 -0.29 -3.57 -23.14
CA ASN A 73 -1.60 -4.05 -23.55
C ASN A 73 -2.28 -4.75 -22.36
N PRO A 74 -3.15 -4.06 -21.60
CA PRO A 74 -3.74 -4.61 -20.39
C PRO A 74 -4.67 -5.79 -20.65
N VAL A 75 -5.46 -5.74 -21.73
CA VAL A 75 -6.43 -6.81 -22.07
C VAL A 75 -5.72 -8.13 -22.36
N GLU A 76 -4.56 -8.08 -23.00
CA GLU A 76 -3.75 -9.28 -23.26
C GLU A 76 -2.94 -9.70 -22.03
N ARG A 77 -2.52 -8.75 -21.18
CA ARG A 77 -1.67 -9.05 -20.02
C ARG A 77 -2.44 -9.60 -18.83
N PHE A 78 -3.69 -9.20 -18.66
CA PHE A 78 -4.53 -9.47 -17.49
C PHE A 78 -5.80 -10.23 -17.89
N ASP A 79 -5.62 -11.46 -18.37
CA ASP A 79 -6.72 -12.34 -18.80
C ASP A 79 -7.25 -13.25 -17.67
N SER A 80 -6.57 -13.27 -16.54
CA SER A 80 -6.83 -14.15 -15.40
C SER A 80 -6.21 -13.60 -14.11
N ASP A 81 -6.69 -14.13 -12.98
CA ASP A 81 -6.13 -13.87 -11.66
C ASP A 81 -4.65 -14.23 -11.58
N GLU A 82 -4.29 -15.38 -12.14
CA GLU A 82 -2.93 -15.90 -12.19
C GLU A 82 -2.02 -15.02 -13.06
N ALA A 83 -2.53 -14.51 -14.18
CA ALA A 83 -1.77 -13.61 -15.05
C ALA A 83 -1.50 -12.26 -14.37
N LEU A 84 -2.48 -11.72 -13.64
CA LEU A 84 -2.31 -10.51 -12.83
C LEU A 84 -1.32 -10.74 -11.69
N GLN A 85 -1.44 -11.86 -10.97
CA GLN A 85 -0.50 -12.22 -9.92
C GLN A 85 0.92 -12.35 -10.48
N SER A 86 1.10 -13.10 -11.58
CA SER A 86 2.40 -13.29 -12.21
C SER A 86 3.05 -11.98 -12.65
N TYR A 87 2.25 -11.02 -13.14
CA TYR A 87 2.73 -9.67 -13.47
C TYR A 87 3.27 -8.95 -12.24
N MET A 88 2.47 -8.91 -11.17
CA MET A 88 2.85 -8.23 -9.94
C MET A 88 4.04 -8.92 -9.27
N HIS A 89 4.06 -10.25 -9.22
CA HIS A 89 5.16 -11.04 -8.70
C HIS A 89 6.48 -10.73 -9.41
N GLY A 90 6.51 -10.83 -10.75
CA GLY A 90 7.71 -10.50 -11.52
C GLY A 90 8.12 -9.03 -11.39
N SER A 91 7.18 -8.11 -11.19
CA SER A 91 7.47 -6.70 -10.94
C SER A 91 8.15 -6.52 -9.58
N TYR A 92 7.67 -7.20 -8.54
CA TYR A 92 8.27 -7.19 -7.20
C TYR A 92 9.61 -7.91 -7.15
N ASP A 93 9.81 -9.01 -7.88
CA ASP A 93 11.12 -9.66 -7.99
C ASP A 93 12.21 -8.68 -8.45
N VAL A 94 11.89 -7.87 -9.46
CA VAL A 94 12.80 -6.83 -9.96
C VAL A 94 12.96 -5.71 -8.93
N MET A 95 11.86 -5.15 -8.41
CA MET A 95 11.92 -4.04 -7.45
C MET A 95 12.69 -4.44 -6.18
N TYR A 96 12.38 -5.58 -5.57
CA TYR A 96 13.08 -6.06 -4.37
C TYR A 96 14.55 -6.39 -4.63
N THR A 97 14.90 -6.88 -5.81
CA THR A 97 16.31 -7.05 -6.18
C THR A 97 17.04 -5.71 -6.22
N LEU A 98 16.44 -4.70 -6.85
CA LEU A 98 16.99 -3.35 -6.92
C LEU A 98 17.07 -2.70 -5.53
N ASP A 99 16.04 -2.83 -4.71
CA ASP A 99 15.99 -2.32 -3.35
C ASP A 99 17.05 -2.97 -2.46
N ALA A 100 17.26 -4.28 -2.57
CA ALA A 100 18.32 -4.99 -1.84
C ALA A 100 19.72 -4.56 -2.29
N MET A 101 19.92 -4.31 -3.59
CA MET A 101 21.18 -3.76 -4.12
C MET A 101 21.42 -2.33 -3.62
N GLU A 102 20.39 -1.48 -3.62
CA GLU A 102 20.46 -0.12 -3.06
C GLU A 102 20.80 -0.17 -1.56
N ALA A 103 20.07 -0.97 -0.79
CA ALA A 103 20.32 -1.16 0.63
C ALA A 103 21.77 -1.59 0.89
N LYS A 104 22.29 -2.58 0.17
CA LYS A 104 23.68 -3.03 0.30
C LYS A 104 24.68 -1.90 0.04
N ALA A 105 24.46 -1.10 -1.00
CA ALA A 105 25.34 0.01 -1.35
C ALA A 105 25.34 1.12 -0.28
N ILE A 106 24.17 1.47 0.25
CA ILE A 106 24.00 2.57 1.23
C ILE A 106 24.39 2.15 2.64
N LEU A 107 24.11 0.90 3.03
CA LEU A 107 24.49 0.37 4.35
C LEU A 107 26.01 0.32 4.55
N ALA A 108 26.79 0.23 3.46
CA ALA A 108 28.25 0.31 3.47
C ALA A 108 28.81 1.74 3.63
N GLN A 109 27.97 2.77 3.55
CA GLN A 109 28.37 4.17 3.70
C GLN A 109 28.40 4.60 5.17
N ASN A 110 28.92 5.80 5.45
CA ASN A 110 28.87 6.38 6.79
C ASN A 110 27.45 6.83 7.20
N ASN A 111 27.26 7.08 8.49
CA ASN A 111 25.95 7.44 9.06
C ASN A 111 25.38 8.75 8.49
N ASP A 112 26.21 9.69 8.05
CA ASP A 112 25.72 10.93 7.46
C ASP A 112 25.11 10.70 6.08
N VAL A 113 25.66 9.79 5.28
CA VAL A 113 25.05 9.36 4.02
C VAL A 113 23.75 8.61 4.29
N LYS A 114 23.74 7.67 5.24
CA LYS A 114 22.52 6.94 5.61
C LYS A 114 21.40 7.87 6.07
N LYS A 115 21.69 8.88 6.91
CA LYS A 115 20.73 9.90 7.36
C LYS A 115 20.19 10.76 6.21
N LYS A 116 20.96 10.99 5.15
CA LYS A 116 20.47 11.70 3.95
C LYS A 116 19.55 10.81 3.10
N TRP A 117 19.85 9.50 3.05
CA TRP A 117 19.17 8.54 2.19
C TRP A 117 17.87 7.99 2.76
N PHE A 118 17.83 7.78 4.09
CA PHE A 118 16.74 7.10 4.77
C PHE A 118 15.96 8.00 5.72
N ARG A 119 14.65 7.79 5.80
CA ARG A 119 13.76 8.33 6.83
C ARG A 119 13.18 7.17 7.63
N LYS A 120 12.66 7.50 8.80
CA LYS A 120 11.82 6.58 9.57
C LYS A 120 10.36 6.87 9.26
N ILE A 121 9.60 5.84 8.92
CA ILE A 121 8.15 5.91 8.85
C ILE A 121 7.56 5.37 10.14
N GLU A 122 6.49 5.98 10.64
CA GLU A 122 5.86 5.61 11.91
C GLU A 122 4.33 5.68 11.78
N ASN A 123 3.63 4.89 12.59
CA ASN A 123 2.19 5.01 12.76
C ASN A 123 1.85 6.11 13.77
N TYR A 124 0.84 6.92 13.46
CA TYR A 124 0.06 7.67 14.44
C TYR A 124 -1.36 7.12 14.46
N TYR A 125 -2.07 7.22 15.58
CA TYR A 125 -3.35 6.53 15.75
C TYR A 125 -4.54 7.48 15.83
N VAL A 126 -5.65 7.05 15.24
CA VAL A 126 -6.98 7.63 15.41
C VAL A 126 -7.57 7.09 16.70
N ARG A 127 -8.23 7.98 17.46
CA ARG A 127 -8.80 7.66 18.76
C ARG A 127 -10.31 7.44 18.66
N ASP A 128 -10.76 6.25 19.02
CA ASP A 128 -12.16 6.00 19.33
C ASP A 128 -12.45 6.55 20.74
N THR A 129 -13.12 7.69 20.79
CA THR A 129 -13.45 8.38 22.04
C THR A 129 -14.55 7.68 22.82
N ARG A 130 -15.43 6.91 22.17
CA ARG A 130 -16.54 6.20 22.83
C ARG A 130 -16.04 4.98 23.59
N HIS A 131 -15.16 4.19 22.98
CA HIS A 131 -14.57 2.99 23.60
C HIS A 131 -13.25 3.27 24.30
N ASN A 132 -12.83 4.52 24.31
CA ASN A 132 -11.58 4.99 24.87
C ASN A 132 -10.34 4.15 24.44
N LYS A 133 -10.21 3.83 23.15
CA LYS A 133 -9.04 3.12 22.58
C LYS A 133 -8.52 3.73 21.28
N ASP A 134 -7.27 3.41 20.93
CA ASP A 134 -6.71 3.66 19.60
C ASP A 134 -7.25 2.65 18.59
N THR A 135 -7.40 3.05 17.33
CA THR A 135 -7.88 2.17 16.26
C THR A 135 -7.01 2.27 15.01
N HIS A 136 -7.49 2.96 13.97
CA HIS A 136 -6.82 3.07 12.68
C HIS A 136 -5.51 3.85 12.80
N ALA A 137 -4.56 3.55 11.94
CA ALA A 137 -3.32 4.31 11.82
C ALA A 137 -3.40 5.30 10.65
N GLY A 138 -2.64 6.39 10.74
CA GLY A 138 -2.06 7.07 9.59
C GLY A 138 -0.54 6.94 9.65
N ASN A 139 0.17 7.33 8.59
CA ASN A 139 1.64 7.26 8.56
C ASN A 139 2.25 8.65 8.68
N LYS A 140 3.42 8.74 9.31
CA LYS A 140 4.25 9.95 9.30
C LYS A 140 5.71 9.58 9.05
N VAL A 141 6.46 10.47 8.44
CA VAL A 141 7.90 10.32 8.20
C VAL A 141 8.67 11.42 8.89
N ARG A 142 9.87 11.07 9.38
CA ARG A 142 10.81 11.99 10.02
C ARG A 142 12.27 11.60 9.73
N PRO A 143 13.24 12.51 9.92
CA PRO A 143 14.66 12.15 9.93
C PRO A 143 14.99 11.12 11.02
N LEU A 144 16.01 10.30 10.73
CA LEU A 144 16.59 9.36 11.69
C LEU A 144 17.41 10.11 12.74
N THR A 145 17.40 9.62 13.98
CA THR A 145 18.36 10.04 15.01
C THR A 145 19.72 9.37 14.79
N ASP A 146 20.75 9.86 15.49
CA ASP A 146 22.09 9.25 15.45
C ASP A 146 22.10 7.82 16.02
N GLU A 147 21.26 7.55 17.02
CA GLU A 147 21.08 6.23 17.61
C GLU A 147 20.38 5.27 16.63
N GLU A 148 19.33 5.73 15.95
CA GLU A 148 18.59 4.91 14.98
C GLU A 148 19.46 4.56 13.77
N VAL A 149 20.21 5.52 13.21
CA VAL A 149 21.06 5.26 12.05
C VAL A 149 22.23 4.32 12.36
N ALA A 150 22.75 4.35 13.60
CA ALA A 150 23.83 3.46 14.03
C ALA A 150 23.41 1.98 14.02
N ASN A 151 22.11 1.69 14.18
CA ASN A 151 21.56 0.34 14.14
C ASN A 151 21.34 -0.21 12.71
N LEU A 152 21.45 0.65 11.68
CA LEU A 152 21.23 0.24 10.29
C LEU A 152 22.48 -0.43 9.70
N THR A 153 22.53 -1.75 9.86
CA THR A 153 23.70 -2.61 9.55
C THR A 153 23.43 -3.69 8.52
N SER A 154 22.17 -4.00 8.23
CA SER A 154 21.73 -5.03 7.30
C SER A 154 20.40 -4.67 6.63
N LEU A 155 20.02 -5.37 5.56
CA LEU A 155 18.69 -5.21 4.95
C LEU A 155 17.57 -5.45 5.98
N ASN A 156 17.69 -6.51 6.80
CA ASN A 156 16.72 -6.78 7.88
C ASN A 156 16.61 -5.63 8.86
N SER A 157 17.73 -4.98 9.22
CA SER A 157 17.67 -3.80 10.09
C SER A 157 16.91 -2.62 9.45
N LEU A 158 16.84 -2.50 8.12
CA LEU A 158 15.99 -1.50 7.47
C LEU A 158 14.50 -1.83 7.63
N ILE A 159 14.14 -3.12 7.58
CA ILE A 159 12.77 -3.60 7.77
C ILE A 159 12.37 -3.42 9.24
N ASP A 160 13.17 -3.95 10.17
CA ASP A 160 12.91 -3.98 11.61
C ASP A 160 12.88 -2.58 12.25
N ASN A 161 13.51 -1.58 11.61
CA ASN A 161 13.53 -0.19 12.09
C ASN A 161 12.63 0.74 11.28
N ASP A 162 11.68 0.20 10.52
CA ASP A 162 10.67 0.95 9.77
C ASP A 162 11.26 2.01 8.84
N ILE A 163 12.23 1.60 8.02
CA ILE A 163 12.94 2.52 7.13
C ILE A 163 12.20 2.71 5.81
N ILE A 164 12.18 3.96 5.36
CA ILE A 164 11.71 4.37 4.04
C ILE A 164 12.77 5.23 3.36
N ASN A 165 12.92 5.10 2.04
CA ASN A 165 13.82 5.94 1.27
C ASN A 165 13.34 7.42 1.25
N ARG A 166 14.25 8.40 1.18
CA ARG A 166 13.92 9.84 1.14
C ARG A 166 13.58 10.40 -0.25
N ARG A 167 13.98 9.75 -1.33
CA ARG A 167 13.94 10.29 -2.70
C ARG A 167 12.53 10.69 -3.14
N SER A 168 11.55 9.83 -2.91
CA SER A 168 10.15 10.07 -3.27
C SER A 168 9.24 10.44 -2.08
N TYR A 169 9.78 10.52 -0.87
CA TYR A 169 9.04 10.74 0.38
C TYR A 169 9.63 11.92 1.13
N ASP A 170 8.87 12.68 1.91
CA ASP A 170 9.35 13.95 2.48
C ASP A 170 10.22 13.78 3.74
N ASP A 171 10.87 14.87 4.17
CA ASP A 171 11.68 14.86 5.40
C ASP A 171 10.82 14.75 6.65
N ASN A 172 9.77 15.58 6.72
CA ASN A 172 8.86 15.70 7.85
C ASN A 172 7.45 15.84 7.28
N ARG A 173 6.73 14.72 7.21
CA ARG A 173 5.37 14.72 6.67
C ARG A 173 4.49 13.76 7.39
N GLU A 174 3.32 14.25 7.79
CA GLU A 174 2.20 13.41 8.15
C GLU A 174 1.39 13.11 6.89
N TYR A 175 1.31 11.83 6.54
CA TYR A 175 0.45 11.31 5.49
C TYR A 175 -0.94 11.10 6.09
N LYS A 176 -1.76 12.14 5.99
CA LYS A 176 -3.14 12.14 6.48
C LYS A 176 -3.95 11.04 5.80
N ARG A 177 -4.84 10.42 6.58
CA ARG A 177 -5.70 9.35 6.09
C ARG A 177 -6.60 9.86 4.96
N ASN A 178 -6.86 9.00 3.98
CA ASN A 178 -7.65 9.33 2.78
C ASN A 178 -6.98 10.43 1.92
N GLY A 179 -5.66 10.30 1.72
CA GLY A 179 -4.85 11.23 0.95
C GLY A 179 -4.50 10.73 -0.45
N TYR A 180 -4.24 11.70 -1.34
CA TYR A 180 -3.71 11.49 -2.69
C TYR A 180 -2.21 11.15 -2.64
N TYR A 181 -1.89 9.92 -2.27
CA TYR A 181 -0.52 9.42 -2.17
C TYR A 181 -0.30 8.22 -3.07
N THR A 182 0.94 8.03 -3.51
CA THR A 182 1.35 6.91 -4.34
C THR A 182 2.60 6.26 -3.76
N ILE A 183 2.85 5.01 -4.14
CA ILE A 183 4.11 4.31 -3.88
C ILE A 183 4.97 4.44 -5.13
N SER A 184 6.24 4.77 -4.97
CA SER A 184 7.17 4.80 -6.10
C SER A 184 7.77 3.41 -6.32
N MET A 185 7.92 3.00 -7.58
CA MET A 185 8.59 1.75 -7.95
C MET A 185 10.10 1.75 -7.65
N PHE A 186 10.72 2.94 -7.53
CA PHE A 186 12.18 3.10 -7.44
C PHE A 186 12.62 3.97 -6.25
N SER A 187 11.77 4.05 -5.23
CA SER A 187 12.10 4.63 -3.93
C SER A 187 11.60 3.67 -2.86
N PRO A 188 12.45 2.78 -2.33
CA PRO A 188 12.01 1.69 -1.49
C PRO A 188 11.28 2.13 -0.24
N VAL A 189 10.29 1.34 0.14
CA VAL A 189 9.69 1.33 1.46
C VAL A 189 10.08 0.01 2.10
N TYR A 190 11.14 -0.03 2.90
CA TYR A 190 11.59 -1.27 3.55
C TYR A 190 10.66 -1.67 4.70
N ALA A 191 10.04 -0.69 5.35
CA ALA A 191 9.13 -0.88 6.48
C ALA A 191 7.98 -1.86 6.18
N ALA A 192 7.61 -2.63 7.20
CA ALA A 192 6.46 -3.52 7.22
C ALA A 192 5.52 -3.19 8.41
N LEU A 193 5.27 -1.89 8.62
CA LEU A 193 4.42 -1.39 9.70
C LEU A 193 3.00 -1.97 9.59
N SER A 194 2.68 -2.89 10.50
CA SER A 194 1.34 -3.45 10.70
C SER A 194 0.55 -2.62 11.72
N ASN A 195 -0.78 -2.71 11.66
CA ASN A 195 -1.66 -2.21 12.70
C ASN A 195 -2.57 -3.30 13.31
N SER A 196 -2.20 -3.79 14.49
CA SER A 196 -3.00 -4.73 15.29
C SER A 196 -4.27 -4.10 15.90
N LYS A 197 -4.42 -2.77 15.82
CA LYS A 197 -5.54 -2.03 16.41
C LYS A 197 -6.64 -1.66 15.41
N GLY A 198 -6.43 -1.88 14.11
CA GLY A 198 -7.39 -1.49 13.08
C GLY A 198 -6.79 -1.51 11.68
N ALA A 199 -7.22 -0.57 10.84
CA ALA A 199 -6.65 -0.42 9.51
C ALA A 199 -5.30 0.34 9.54
N PRO A 200 -4.33 0.00 8.68
CA PRO A 200 -3.06 0.70 8.62
C PRO A 200 -3.18 2.07 7.94
N GLY A 201 -2.08 2.83 7.92
CA GLY A 201 -2.00 4.12 7.24
C GLY A 201 -1.87 4.00 5.72
N ASP A 202 -2.17 5.08 5.01
CA ASP A 202 -2.29 5.13 3.54
C ASP A 202 -1.08 4.63 2.73
N ILE A 203 0.16 4.87 3.21
CA ILE A 203 1.38 4.43 2.51
C ILE A 203 1.56 2.93 2.70
N MET A 204 1.48 2.46 3.96
CA MET A 204 1.61 1.04 4.28
C MET A 204 0.48 0.23 3.65
N PHE A 205 -0.75 0.75 3.68
CA PHE A 205 -1.89 0.07 3.10
C PHE A 205 -1.68 -0.24 1.61
N ARG A 206 -1.31 0.76 0.81
CA ARG A 206 -1.08 0.56 -0.64
C ARG A 206 0.08 -0.39 -0.90
N LYS A 207 1.20 -0.22 -0.18
CA LYS A 207 2.36 -1.12 -0.28
C LYS A 207 1.96 -2.57 -0.02
N ILE A 208 1.38 -2.85 1.15
CA ILE A 208 1.02 -4.20 1.56
C ILE A 208 -0.07 -4.79 0.65
N ALA A 209 -1.04 -4.00 0.18
CA ALA A 209 -2.05 -4.49 -0.75
C ALA A 209 -1.41 -5.03 -2.03
N TYR A 210 -0.45 -4.31 -2.61
CA TYR A 210 0.27 -4.80 -3.80
C TYR A 210 1.22 -5.96 -3.51
N GLU A 211 1.87 -5.99 -2.35
CA GLU A 211 2.69 -7.14 -1.94
C GLU A 211 1.84 -8.40 -1.79
N LEU A 212 0.63 -8.29 -1.22
CA LEU A 212 -0.33 -9.39 -1.13
C LEU A 212 -0.88 -9.80 -2.50
N LEU A 213 -1.08 -8.85 -3.42
CA LEU A 213 -1.45 -9.16 -4.80
C LEU A 213 -0.35 -9.95 -5.51
N ALA A 214 0.92 -9.59 -5.30
CA ALA A 214 2.07 -10.29 -5.86
C ALA A 214 2.27 -11.68 -5.25
N GLU A 215 2.10 -11.82 -3.94
CA GLU A 215 2.36 -13.06 -3.20
C GLU A 215 1.21 -14.06 -3.30
N LYS A 216 -0.05 -13.61 -3.16
CA LYS A 216 -1.22 -14.50 -3.10
C LYS A 216 -2.23 -14.30 -4.23
N GLY A 217 -2.10 -13.26 -5.05
CA GLY A 217 -3.07 -12.95 -6.10
C GLY A 217 -4.29 -12.18 -5.60
N TYR A 218 -5.24 -11.95 -6.51
CA TYR A 218 -6.37 -11.04 -6.25
C TYR A 218 -7.28 -11.57 -5.14
N HIS A 219 -7.90 -12.73 -5.34
CA HIS A 219 -8.91 -13.25 -4.40
C HIS A 219 -8.32 -13.78 -3.09
N LYS A 220 -7.06 -14.22 -3.06
CA LYS A 220 -6.45 -14.83 -1.86
C LYS A 220 -5.58 -13.87 -1.04
N GLY A 221 -5.16 -12.74 -1.59
CA GLY A 221 -4.30 -11.77 -0.91
C GLY A 221 -4.88 -10.38 -0.91
N PHE A 222 -5.06 -9.81 -2.10
CA PHE A 222 -5.50 -8.42 -2.27
C PHE A 222 -6.90 -8.19 -1.69
N LEU A 223 -7.90 -8.93 -2.19
CA LEU A 223 -9.30 -8.77 -1.82
C LEU A 223 -9.56 -8.89 -0.30
N PRO A 224 -9.03 -9.91 0.41
CA PRO A 224 -9.21 -10.01 1.86
C PRO A 224 -8.60 -8.86 2.66
N TYR A 225 -7.57 -8.21 2.13
CA TYR A 225 -6.88 -7.11 2.80
C TYR A 225 -7.51 -5.75 2.53
N VAL A 226 -8.01 -5.53 1.31
CA VAL A 226 -8.59 -4.24 0.91
C VAL A 226 -10.07 -4.10 1.25
N SER A 227 -10.77 -5.21 1.45
CA SER A 227 -12.20 -5.21 1.70
C SER A 227 -12.56 -5.52 3.15
N ASN A 228 -13.84 -5.35 3.50
CA ASN A 228 -14.38 -5.75 4.79
C ASN A 228 -14.82 -7.24 4.82
N GLN A 229 -14.22 -8.10 4.01
CA GLN A 229 -14.57 -9.54 3.90
C GLN A 229 -14.61 -10.26 5.26
N TYR A 230 -13.71 -9.90 6.19
CA TYR A 230 -13.68 -10.46 7.55
C TYR A 230 -14.45 -9.65 8.60
N GLY A 231 -15.28 -8.69 8.17
CA GLY A 231 -15.99 -7.79 9.08
C GLY A 231 -16.93 -8.53 10.03
N ALA A 232 -17.69 -9.52 9.55
CA ALA A 232 -18.60 -10.29 10.40
C ALA A 232 -17.86 -11.06 11.51
N GLU A 233 -16.73 -11.69 11.16
CA GLU A 233 -15.89 -12.42 12.13
C GLU A 233 -15.22 -11.49 13.14
N ALA A 234 -14.68 -10.36 12.66
CA ALA A 234 -14.11 -9.33 13.53
C ALA A 234 -15.15 -8.84 14.54
N PHE A 235 -16.37 -8.54 14.08
CA PHE A 235 -17.44 -8.08 14.97
C PHE A 235 -17.86 -9.14 15.99
N ALA A 236 -18.03 -10.41 15.55
CA ALA A 236 -18.42 -11.52 16.42
C ALA A 236 -17.37 -11.84 17.49
N SER A 237 -16.08 -11.66 17.18
CA SER A 237 -14.97 -11.82 18.13
C SER A 237 -14.77 -10.61 19.06
N GLY A 238 -15.60 -9.57 18.94
CA GLY A 238 -15.52 -8.35 19.75
C GLY A 238 -14.55 -7.30 19.22
N SER A 239 -13.91 -7.54 18.07
CA SER A 239 -13.12 -6.53 17.35
C SER A 239 -14.04 -5.55 16.63
N LYS A 240 -14.43 -4.49 17.34
CA LYS A 240 -15.33 -3.44 16.88
C LYS A 240 -14.86 -2.04 17.27
N THR A 241 -15.25 -1.02 16.52
CA THR A 241 -15.02 0.40 16.81
C THR A 241 -16.31 1.17 16.67
N PHE A 242 -16.45 2.30 17.36
CA PHE A 242 -17.56 3.20 17.11
C PHE A 242 -17.32 4.02 15.84
N SER A 243 -18.24 3.95 14.88
CA SER A 243 -18.22 4.80 13.69
C SER A 243 -19.22 5.94 13.85
N SER A 244 -18.71 7.18 13.87
CA SER A 244 -19.55 8.38 13.92
C SER A 244 -20.39 8.54 12.65
N TRP A 245 -19.86 8.10 11.50
CA TRP A 245 -20.57 8.11 10.22
C TRP A 245 -21.82 7.23 10.25
N HIS A 246 -21.72 6.03 10.85
CA HIS A 246 -22.85 5.09 10.94
C HIS A 246 -23.67 5.24 12.23
N GLY A 247 -23.20 6.01 13.22
CA GLY A 247 -23.85 6.16 14.52
C GLY A 247 -23.92 4.87 15.34
N ARG A 248 -23.07 3.87 15.05
CA ARG A 248 -23.09 2.55 15.72
C ARG A 248 -21.71 1.92 15.79
N ASP A 249 -21.60 0.86 16.58
CA ASP A 249 -20.43 -0.02 16.52
C ASP A 249 -20.39 -0.74 15.17
N VAL A 250 -19.22 -0.76 14.56
CA VAL A 250 -18.93 -1.45 13.29
C VAL A 250 -17.74 -2.37 13.47
N ALA A 251 -17.58 -3.31 12.54
CA ALA A 251 -16.46 -4.25 12.54
C ALA A 251 -15.12 -3.52 12.44
N LEU A 252 -14.13 -4.02 13.18
CA LEU A 252 -12.76 -3.50 13.16
C LEU A 252 -11.83 -4.63 12.68
N VAL A 253 -11.63 -4.70 11.37
CA VAL A 253 -10.73 -5.69 10.75
C VAL A 253 -9.28 -5.20 10.91
N THR A 254 -8.51 -5.92 11.73
CA THR A 254 -7.09 -5.63 12.01
C THR A 254 -6.17 -6.33 11.02
N ASP A 255 -4.94 -5.85 10.87
CA ASP A 255 -3.96 -6.53 10.01
C ASP A 255 -3.65 -7.94 10.52
N ASP A 256 -3.60 -8.14 11.84
CA ASP A 256 -3.42 -9.46 12.44
C ASP A 256 -4.49 -10.46 11.99
N LEU A 257 -5.77 -10.04 11.94
CA LEU A 257 -6.86 -10.90 11.47
C LEU A 257 -6.67 -11.25 9.99
N VAL A 258 -6.37 -10.26 9.15
CA VAL A 258 -6.16 -10.49 7.72
C VAL A 258 -4.99 -11.43 7.49
N PHE A 259 -3.81 -11.14 8.06
CA PHE A 259 -2.63 -11.97 7.86
C PHE A 259 -2.81 -13.39 8.41
N LYS A 260 -3.49 -13.54 9.55
CA LYS A 260 -3.87 -14.86 10.05
C LYS A 260 -4.70 -15.64 9.03
N LYS A 261 -5.62 -15.00 8.30
CA LYS A 261 -6.48 -15.67 7.33
C LYS A 261 -5.79 -15.92 5.99
N VAL A 262 -4.95 -14.99 5.56
CA VAL A 262 -4.24 -15.07 4.27
C VAL A 262 -3.08 -16.08 4.32
N PHE A 263 -2.38 -16.18 5.45
CA PHE A 263 -1.16 -17.00 5.57
C PHE A 263 -1.31 -18.29 6.38
N ASN A 264 -2.34 -18.44 7.21
CA ASN A 264 -2.60 -19.73 7.87
C ASN A 264 -3.65 -20.52 7.08
N GLY A 265 -3.17 -21.20 6.04
CA GLY A 265 -3.75 -22.41 5.47
C GLY A 265 -3.06 -23.64 6.03
#